data_AF-A0AAE0L391-F1
#
_entry.id   AF-A0AAE0L391-F1
#
_cell.length_a   1.000
_cell.length_b   1.000
_cell.length_c   1.000
_cell.angle_alpha   90.00
_cell.angle_beta   90.00
_cell.angle_gamma   90.00
#
_symmetry.space_group_name_H-M   'P 1'
#
loop_
_entity.id
_entity.type
_entity.pdbx_description
1 polymer ?
#
loop_
_entity_poly.entity_id
_entity_poly.type
_entity_poly.pdbx_seq_one_letter_code
_entity_poly.pdbx_strand_id
1 'polypeptide(L)'
;MALSTGVATCKMPLRGCPATAPRRGVAIASHRRRSVLKVLSKATSSDSLTGSSSGQKTREQVKLERAASVARRDAEEEAGLSTKLSVGRPVQWTTMFRYMDGTVAGISPEDAFSAQQAGELTLLDVRSPDDGASDIEWMNQGFFIAGTMRYGTIPGAVNVPLYSLIGGTTLFKQIRRASFSYVFGVLNGQEVRTTFVEDAMEQWPDKDTPIAIFCDSQRGTMEKAMGRDFGIRCRALQAAYYLKRIGGYTNVKYIDGGFLGWYNNEELPVDDFDDPEAKPFAQRNLPKMASILFFLIFVTTIKSGFVFIPFLFFAPQGSLCKAGFCELEHVRDLYIHAFDKIIPHLN
;
A
#
# COMPACT_ATOMS: atom_id res chain seq x y z
N MET A 1 -43.87 49.94 -7.78
CA MET A 1 -42.67 49.83 -6.92
C MET A 1 -41.61 49.09 -7.71
N ALA A 2 -40.67 49.84 -8.30
CA ALA A 2 -39.57 49.30 -9.07
C ALA A 2 -38.34 49.25 -8.15
N LEU A 3 -37.77 48.06 -7.96
CA LEU A 3 -36.50 47.87 -7.24
C LEU A 3 -35.42 47.59 -8.28
N SER A 4 -34.58 48.60 -8.50
CA SER A 4 -33.33 48.50 -9.25
C SER A 4 -32.25 48.03 -8.29
N THR A 5 -31.53 46.96 -8.61
CA THR A 5 -30.28 46.60 -7.92
C THR A 5 -29.12 46.78 -8.90
N GLY A 6 -28.28 47.77 -8.58
CA GLY A 6 -27.14 48.18 -9.37
C GLY A 6 -25.99 47.19 -9.27
N VAL A 7 -25.33 46.98 -10.42
CA VAL A 7 -24.08 46.26 -10.56
C VAL A 7 -22.94 47.19 -10.11
N ALA A 8 -22.25 46.83 -9.03
CA ALA A 8 -21.03 47.50 -8.59
C ALA A 8 -19.81 46.84 -9.24
N THR A 9 -19.23 47.51 -10.24
CA THR A 9 -17.91 47.16 -10.80
C THR A 9 -16.81 47.73 -9.91
N CYS A 10 -16.06 46.86 -9.23
CA CYS A 10 -14.83 47.23 -8.54
C CYS A 10 -13.65 47.20 -9.54
N LYS A 11 -13.23 48.39 -10.00
CA LYS A 11 -11.93 48.62 -10.64
C LYS A 11 -10.87 48.71 -9.54
N MET A 12 -9.95 47.74 -9.48
CA MET A 12 -8.70 47.89 -8.72
C MET A 12 -7.54 48.32 -9.63
N PRO A 13 -6.69 49.26 -9.20
CA PRO A 13 -5.52 49.68 -9.96
C PRO A 13 -4.33 48.76 -9.71
N LEU A 14 -3.66 48.42 -10.81
CA LEU A 14 -2.37 47.74 -10.89
C LEU A 14 -1.30 48.49 -10.08
N ARG A 15 -0.64 47.79 -9.14
CA ARG A 15 0.68 48.17 -8.61
C ARG A 15 1.63 46.99 -8.73
N GLY A 16 2.79 47.27 -9.33
CA GLY A 16 3.72 46.29 -9.86
C GLY A 16 4.47 45.46 -8.81
N CYS A 17 4.71 44.21 -9.18
CA CYS A 17 5.71 43.35 -8.58
C CYS A 17 7.07 43.56 -9.27
N PRO A 18 8.19 43.60 -8.53
CA PRO A 18 9.52 43.58 -9.13
C PRO A 18 9.82 42.20 -9.72
N ALA A 19 10.41 42.20 -10.92
CA ALA A 19 10.84 41.02 -11.64
C ALA A 19 11.84 40.18 -10.82
N THR A 20 11.44 38.95 -10.48
CA THR A 20 12.34 37.90 -10.02
C THR A 20 13.03 37.24 -11.20
N ALA A 21 14.36 37.20 -11.14
CA ALA A 21 15.25 36.68 -12.18
C ALA A 21 15.00 35.19 -12.50
N PRO A 22 15.25 34.72 -13.74
CA PRO A 22 15.09 33.33 -14.11
C PRO A 22 16.12 32.45 -13.41
N ARG A 23 15.66 31.49 -12.60
CA ARG A 23 16.49 30.39 -12.10
C ARG A 23 16.88 29.51 -13.28
N ARG A 24 18.20 29.40 -13.51
CA ARG A 24 18.80 28.50 -14.50
C ARG A 24 18.33 27.07 -14.25
N GLY A 25 17.53 26.54 -15.18
CA GLY A 25 17.24 25.11 -15.29
C GLY A 25 18.54 24.34 -15.46
N VAL A 26 18.89 23.58 -14.44
CA VAL A 26 20.04 22.69 -14.45
C VAL A 26 19.64 21.41 -15.19
N ALA A 27 20.08 21.30 -16.44
CA ALA A 27 19.97 20.08 -17.24
C ALA A 27 20.92 18.98 -16.70
N ILE A 28 20.55 18.34 -15.59
CA ILE A 28 21.23 17.14 -15.07
C ILE A 28 20.27 15.97 -15.17
N ALA A 29 20.15 15.40 -16.37
CA ALA A 29 19.53 14.07 -16.51
C ALA A 29 20.12 13.24 -17.67
N SER A 30 20.64 13.87 -18.74
CA SER A 30 21.18 13.10 -19.88
C SER A 30 22.68 12.80 -19.81
N HIS A 31 23.44 13.45 -18.91
CA HIS A 31 24.91 13.37 -18.93
C HIS A 31 25.49 12.11 -18.25
N ARG A 32 24.74 11.43 -17.36
CA ARG A 32 25.20 10.23 -16.63
C ARG A 32 25.09 8.93 -17.43
N ARG A 33 24.17 8.82 -18.39
CA ARG A 33 24.06 7.62 -19.25
C ARG A 33 25.22 7.50 -20.25
N ARG A 34 25.73 8.63 -20.77
CA ARG A 34 26.88 8.63 -21.70
C ARG A 34 28.21 8.30 -21.02
N SER A 35 28.39 8.63 -19.74
CA SER A 35 29.65 8.37 -19.02
C SER A 35 29.81 6.89 -18.65
N VAL A 36 28.74 6.20 -18.24
CA VAL A 36 28.81 4.75 -17.93
C VAL A 36 29.10 3.91 -19.18
N LEU A 37 28.47 4.24 -20.33
CA LEU A 37 28.74 3.56 -21.60
C LEU A 37 30.17 3.83 -22.12
N LYS A 38 30.72 5.04 -21.93
CA LYS A 38 32.12 5.33 -22.27
C LYS A 38 33.11 4.54 -21.41
N VAL A 39 32.84 4.37 -20.12
CA VAL A 39 33.69 3.58 -19.21
C VAL A 39 33.63 2.10 -19.57
N LEU A 40 32.46 1.56 -19.92
CA LEU A 40 32.32 0.17 -20.36
C LEU A 40 33.03 -0.09 -21.72
N SER A 41 32.99 0.86 -22.66
CA SER A 41 33.70 0.71 -23.96
C SER A 41 35.22 0.72 -23.83
N LYS A 42 35.77 1.37 -22.79
CA LYS A 42 37.21 1.46 -22.54
C LYS A 42 37.76 0.23 -21.81
N ALA A 43 36.91 -0.50 -21.09
CA ALA A 43 37.27 -1.74 -20.41
C ALA A 43 37.37 -2.94 -21.36
N THR A 44 36.73 -2.87 -22.54
CA THR A 44 36.77 -3.94 -23.56
C THR A 44 37.92 -3.80 -24.57
N SER A 45 38.77 -2.77 -24.47
CA SER A 45 39.86 -2.53 -25.43
C SER A 45 41.27 -2.81 -24.87
N SER A 46 41.38 -3.48 -23.72
CA SER A 46 42.67 -3.80 -23.10
C SER A 46 42.86 -5.31 -22.93
N ASP A 47 42.74 -6.05 -24.03
CA ASP A 47 43.13 -7.46 -24.11
C ASP A 47 44.40 -7.60 -24.94
N SER A 48 45.56 -7.35 -24.30
CA SER A 48 46.83 -7.98 -24.67
C SER A 48 47.86 -7.59 -23.62
N LEU A 49 48.03 -8.41 -22.57
CA LEU A 49 49.28 -8.58 -21.81
C LEU A 49 49.07 -9.72 -20.82
N THR A 50 49.49 -10.91 -21.23
CA THR A 50 49.54 -12.14 -20.44
C THR A 50 50.65 -12.03 -19.40
N GLY A 51 50.30 -11.55 -18.20
CA GLY A 51 51.19 -11.53 -17.03
C GLY A 51 50.45 -12.09 -15.83
N SER A 52 50.71 -13.37 -15.53
CA SER A 52 50.18 -14.08 -14.36
C SER A 52 50.84 -13.53 -13.08
N SER A 53 50.34 -12.41 -12.56
CA SER A 53 50.52 -12.06 -11.14
C SER A 53 49.19 -12.28 -10.43
N SER A 54 49.25 -12.86 -9.23
CA SER A 54 48.11 -13.14 -8.36
C SER A 54 47.46 -11.81 -7.91
N GLY A 55 46.64 -11.27 -8.79
CA GLY A 55 46.07 -9.93 -8.69
C GLY A 55 45.04 -9.83 -7.60
N GLN A 56 45.42 -9.27 -6.45
CA GLN A 56 44.46 -8.65 -5.55
C GLN A 56 43.74 -7.54 -6.31
N LYS A 57 42.45 -7.76 -6.61
CA LYS A 57 41.59 -6.71 -7.16
C LYS A 57 41.66 -5.50 -6.24
N THR A 58 41.86 -4.33 -6.83
CA THR A 58 41.86 -3.10 -6.03
C THR A 58 40.47 -2.87 -5.44
N ARG A 59 40.40 -2.24 -4.26
CA ARG A 59 39.12 -1.89 -3.60
C ARG A 59 38.15 -1.15 -4.53
N GLU A 60 38.71 -0.39 -5.47
CA GLU A 60 37.96 0.35 -6.49
C GLU A 60 37.36 -0.57 -7.57
N GLN A 61 38.11 -1.57 -8.06
CA GLN A 61 37.59 -2.58 -8.97
C GLN A 61 36.42 -3.36 -8.35
N VAL A 62 36.55 -3.75 -7.08
CA VAL A 62 35.45 -4.43 -6.35
C VAL A 62 34.22 -3.53 -6.22
N LYS A 63 34.40 -2.22 -6.00
CA LYS A 63 33.30 -1.24 -5.93
C LYS A 63 32.59 -1.09 -7.29
N LEU A 64 33.36 -1.03 -8.38
CA LEU A 64 32.82 -0.94 -9.74
C LEU A 64 32.07 -2.21 -10.16
N GLU A 65 32.61 -3.40 -9.86
CA GLU A 65 31.94 -4.67 -10.13
C GLU A 65 30.63 -4.82 -9.35
N ARG A 66 30.62 -4.38 -8.08
CA ARG A 66 29.39 -4.32 -7.27
C ARG A 66 28.37 -3.35 -7.87
N ALA A 67 28.80 -2.15 -8.28
CA ALA A 67 27.90 -1.18 -8.91
C ALA A 67 27.32 -1.71 -10.24
N ALA A 68 28.14 -2.36 -11.06
CA ALA A 68 27.72 -2.94 -12.33
C ALA A 68 26.75 -4.12 -12.14
N SER A 69 27.00 -4.99 -11.16
CA SER A 69 26.09 -6.12 -10.87
C SER A 69 24.75 -5.65 -10.31
N VAL A 70 24.73 -4.60 -9.48
CA VAL A 70 23.49 -3.95 -9.04
C VAL A 70 22.74 -3.35 -10.23
N ALA A 71 23.43 -2.63 -11.12
CA ALA A 71 22.79 -2.04 -12.30
C ALA A 71 22.20 -3.09 -13.26
N ARG A 72 22.85 -4.26 -13.41
CA ARG A 72 22.30 -5.38 -14.19
C ARG A 72 21.04 -5.95 -13.55
N ARG A 73 21.05 -6.17 -12.23
CA ARG A 73 19.86 -6.65 -11.50
C ARG A 73 18.71 -5.65 -11.60
N ASP A 74 18.98 -4.37 -11.46
CA ASP A 74 17.97 -3.32 -11.62
C ASP A 74 17.39 -3.35 -13.04
N ALA A 75 18.24 -3.49 -14.08
CA ALA A 75 17.78 -3.58 -15.47
C ALA A 75 16.96 -4.86 -15.77
N GLU A 76 17.34 -6.00 -15.22
CA GLU A 76 16.56 -7.24 -15.29
C GLU A 76 15.22 -7.10 -14.55
N GLU A 77 15.23 -6.44 -13.39
CA GLU A 77 14.03 -6.15 -12.62
C GLU A 77 13.07 -5.23 -13.40
N GLU A 78 13.63 -4.26 -14.12
CA GLU A 78 12.91 -3.33 -14.98
C GLU A 78 12.33 -4.01 -16.23
N ALA A 79 13.06 -4.96 -16.85
CA ALA A 79 12.59 -5.67 -18.03
C ALA A 79 11.32 -6.49 -17.76
N GLY A 80 11.15 -6.97 -16.52
CA GLY A 80 9.96 -7.70 -16.08
C GLY A 80 8.85 -6.81 -15.49
N LEU A 81 8.93 -5.49 -15.58
CA LEU A 81 8.07 -4.60 -14.81
C LEU A 81 6.58 -4.70 -15.19
N SER A 82 6.26 -4.67 -16.48
CA SER A 82 4.88 -4.84 -16.97
C SER A 82 4.32 -6.19 -16.51
N THR A 83 5.13 -7.25 -16.61
CA THR A 83 4.79 -8.59 -16.11
C THR A 83 4.60 -8.63 -14.60
N LYS A 84 5.41 -7.90 -13.82
CA LYS A 84 5.27 -7.83 -12.36
C LYS A 84 3.99 -7.11 -11.94
N LEU A 85 3.67 -6.00 -12.60
CA LEU A 85 2.42 -5.29 -12.34
C LEU A 85 1.22 -6.14 -12.74
N SER A 86 1.27 -6.85 -13.86
CA SER A 86 0.18 -7.74 -14.29
C SER A 86 -0.05 -8.93 -13.35
N VAL A 87 0.96 -9.35 -12.58
CA VAL A 87 0.82 -10.36 -11.52
C VAL A 87 0.67 -9.78 -10.10
N GLY A 88 0.51 -8.46 -9.97
CA GLY A 88 0.31 -7.79 -8.67
C GLY A 88 1.50 -7.88 -7.72
N ARG A 89 2.73 -8.01 -8.25
CA ARG A 89 3.97 -8.04 -7.45
C ARG A 89 4.59 -6.64 -7.37
N PRO A 90 4.79 -6.08 -6.17
CA PRO A 90 5.43 -4.79 -6.04
C PRO A 90 6.91 -4.86 -6.43
N VAL A 91 7.41 -3.79 -7.03
CA VAL A 91 8.85 -3.61 -7.28
C VAL A 91 9.55 -3.30 -5.97
N GLN A 92 10.83 -3.68 -5.85
CA GLN A 92 11.60 -3.32 -4.67
C GLN A 92 11.74 -1.80 -4.53
N TRP A 93 11.65 -1.31 -3.28
CA TRP A 93 11.71 0.13 -3.00
C TRP A 93 13.02 0.77 -3.48
N THR A 94 14.15 0.07 -3.36
CA THR A 94 15.46 0.56 -3.82
C THR A 94 15.48 0.87 -5.30
N THR A 95 14.85 0.01 -6.10
CA THR A 95 14.74 0.15 -7.56
C THR A 95 13.82 1.31 -7.90
N MET A 96 12.66 1.41 -7.23
CA MET A 96 11.74 2.55 -7.39
C MET A 96 12.42 3.88 -7.03
N PHE A 97 13.11 3.93 -5.88
CA PHE A 97 13.78 5.12 -5.39
C PHE A 97 14.85 5.60 -6.38
N ARG A 98 15.73 4.71 -6.85
CA ARG A 98 16.80 5.08 -7.80
C ARG A 98 16.26 5.67 -9.10
N TYR A 99 15.13 5.15 -9.58
CA TYR A 99 14.47 5.69 -10.78
C TYR A 99 13.88 7.09 -10.54
N MET A 100 13.32 7.31 -9.34
CA MET A 100 12.67 8.57 -8.97
C MET A 100 13.62 9.64 -8.42
N ASP A 101 14.83 9.26 -7.98
CA ASP A 101 15.82 10.17 -7.37
C ASP A 101 16.16 11.31 -8.37
N GLY A 102 15.77 12.54 -8.01
CA GLY A 102 15.92 13.73 -8.86
C GLY A 102 14.87 13.91 -9.97
N THR A 103 13.88 13.02 -10.10
CA THR A 103 12.81 13.14 -11.13
C THR A 103 11.40 13.30 -10.54
N VAL A 104 11.21 12.98 -9.27
CA VAL A 104 9.97 13.18 -8.52
C VAL A 104 10.26 14.13 -7.37
N ALA A 105 9.53 15.24 -7.31
CA ALA A 105 9.66 16.25 -6.27
C ALA A 105 8.44 16.25 -5.34
N GLY A 106 8.69 16.57 -4.07
CA GLY A 106 7.65 16.89 -3.10
C GLY A 106 7.02 18.25 -3.41
N ILE A 107 5.77 18.43 -3.03
CA ILE A 107 5.05 19.71 -3.01
C ILE A 107 4.33 19.82 -1.66
N SER A 108 4.32 21.01 -1.05
CA SER A 108 3.59 21.20 0.21
C SER A 108 2.07 21.15 -0.05
N PRO A 109 1.26 20.83 0.97
CA PRO A 109 -0.20 20.87 0.85
C PRO A 109 -0.74 22.23 0.34
N GLU A 110 -0.18 23.34 0.82
CA GLU A 110 -0.61 24.70 0.50
C GLU A 110 -0.27 25.09 -0.95
N ASP A 111 0.93 24.73 -1.40
CA ASP A 111 1.37 24.92 -2.78
C ASP A 111 0.54 24.05 -3.74
N ALA A 112 0.23 22.81 -3.34
CA ALA A 112 -0.60 21.91 -4.11
C ALA A 112 -2.03 22.44 -4.24
N PHE A 113 -2.61 22.96 -3.16
CA PHE A 113 -3.92 23.61 -3.17
C PHE A 113 -3.94 24.83 -4.08
N SER A 114 -2.94 25.71 -3.94
CA SER A 114 -2.83 26.93 -4.77
C SER A 114 -2.71 26.58 -6.26
N ALA A 115 -1.89 25.58 -6.61
CA ALA A 115 -1.73 25.11 -7.98
C ALA A 115 -2.99 24.43 -8.53
N GLN A 116 -3.71 23.69 -7.68
CA GLN A 116 -5.00 23.09 -8.04
C GLN A 116 -6.04 24.17 -8.36
N GLN A 117 -6.16 25.20 -7.53
CA GLN A 117 -7.10 26.31 -7.72
C GLN A 117 -6.78 27.13 -8.97
N ALA A 118 -5.50 27.21 -9.35
CA ALA A 118 -5.06 27.82 -10.59
C ALA A 118 -5.30 26.94 -11.85
N GLY A 119 -5.71 25.68 -11.67
CA GLY A 119 -5.86 24.71 -12.77
C GLY A 119 -4.52 24.21 -13.33
N GLU A 120 -3.42 24.42 -12.61
CA GLU A 120 -2.06 24.05 -13.03
C GLU A 120 -1.71 22.61 -12.64
N LEU A 121 -2.49 21.98 -11.77
CA LEU A 121 -2.19 20.70 -11.16
C LEU A 121 -3.47 19.92 -10.88
N THR A 122 -3.48 18.64 -11.21
CA THR A 122 -4.54 17.72 -10.76
C THR A 122 -4.06 16.92 -9.55
N LEU A 123 -4.93 16.76 -8.56
CA LEU A 123 -4.65 15.94 -7.39
C LEU A 123 -5.13 14.51 -7.62
N LEU A 124 -4.26 13.54 -7.33
CA LEU A 124 -4.54 12.12 -7.43
C LEU A 124 -4.50 11.48 -6.03
N ASP A 125 -5.66 11.02 -5.58
CA ASP A 125 -5.82 10.23 -4.36
C ASP A 125 -5.60 8.75 -4.67
N VAL A 126 -4.52 8.15 -4.12
CA VAL A 126 -4.23 6.71 -4.32
C VAL A 126 -4.64 5.82 -3.15
N ARG A 127 -5.40 6.37 -2.20
CA ARG A 127 -6.00 5.63 -1.09
C ARG A 127 -7.11 4.74 -1.62
N SER A 128 -7.33 3.59 -0.98
CA SER A 128 -8.44 2.73 -1.33
C SER A 128 -9.69 3.18 -0.57
N PRO A 129 -10.86 3.30 -1.22
CA PRO A 129 -12.12 3.45 -0.48
C PRO A 129 -12.37 2.27 0.47
N ASP A 130 -11.85 1.09 0.11
CA ASP A 130 -11.90 -0.10 0.94
C ASP A 130 -10.92 -0.09 2.13
N ASP A 131 -9.99 0.88 2.22
CA ASP A 131 -9.10 1.01 3.38
C ASP A 131 -9.92 1.15 4.68
N GLY A 132 -11.10 1.79 4.59
CA GLY A 132 -12.01 1.89 5.72
C GLY A 132 -12.67 0.56 6.14
N ALA A 133 -12.59 -0.50 5.33
CA ALA A 133 -13.25 -1.79 5.61
C ALA A 133 -12.29 -2.86 6.15
N SER A 134 -10.98 -2.72 5.94
CA SER A 134 -9.95 -3.62 6.50
C SER A 134 -9.61 -3.34 7.95
N ASP A 135 -9.98 -2.16 8.45
CA ASP A 135 -9.45 -1.67 9.71
C ASP A 135 -10.43 -1.96 10.85
N ILE A 136 -10.10 -3.05 11.54
CA ILE A 136 -10.46 -3.22 12.93
C ILE A 136 -9.95 -1.95 13.66
N GLU A 137 -10.87 -1.17 14.22
CA GLU A 137 -10.66 -0.04 15.16
C GLU A 137 -9.84 -0.38 16.42
N TRP A 138 -9.28 -1.59 16.51
CA TRP A 138 -8.46 -2.05 17.62
C TRP A 138 -6.99 -1.75 17.38
N MET A 139 -6.64 -0.47 17.50
CA MET A 139 -5.43 -0.06 18.21
C MET A 139 -5.50 1.44 18.49
N ASN A 140 -6.36 1.77 19.46
CA ASN A 140 -6.43 3.06 20.15
C ASN A 140 -5.16 3.36 20.98
N GLN A 141 -3.98 2.87 20.56
CA GLN A 141 -2.70 3.01 21.26
C GLN A 141 -1.48 3.15 20.32
N GLY A 142 -1.64 3.84 19.19
CA GLY A 142 -0.53 4.59 18.60
C GLY A 142 0.29 3.95 17.49
N PHE A 143 -0.20 2.92 16.80
CA PHE A 143 0.44 2.48 15.55
C PHE A 143 -0.56 1.76 14.66
N PHE A 144 -0.59 2.14 13.38
CA PHE A 144 -1.46 1.72 12.27
C PHE A 144 -2.64 2.65 11.95
N ILE A 145 -2.59 3.11 10.70
CA ILE A 145 -3.41 4.11 10.04
C ILE A 145 -4.76 3.46 9.72
N ALA A 146 -5.81 3.86 10.44
CA ALA A 146 -7.18 3.59 10.02
C ALA A 146 -7.44 4.32 8.70
N GLY A 147 -8.07 3.64 7.73
CA GLY A 147 -8.27 4.09 6.35
C GLY A 147 -8.73 5.53 6.26
N THR A 148 -7.82 6.42 5.87
CA THR A 148 -8.03 7.86 6.06
C THR A 148 -9.08 8.46 5.15
N MET A 149 -9.60 7.72 4.18
CA MET A 149 -10.77 8.17 3.42
C MET A 149 -11.97 8.44 4.33
N ARG A 150 -12.09 7.77 5.47
CA ARG A 150 -13.13 8.10 6.47
C ARG A 150 -12.98 9.48 7.10
N TYR A 151 -11.78 10.07 7.09
CA TYR A 151 -11.55 11.43 7.58
C TYR A 151 -11.85 12.48 6.51
N GLY A 152 -12.22 12.06 5.30
CA GLY A 152 -12.58 12.94 4.20
C GLY A 152 -11.69 12.78 2.97
N THR A 153 -12.03 13.58 1.98
CA THR A 153 -11.33 13.67 0.70
C THR A 153 -10.86 15.09 0.45
N ILE A 154 -9.82 15.23 -0.37
CA ILE A 154 -9.39 16.56 -0.81
C ILE A 154 -10.34 16.98 -1.93
N PRO A 155 -11.00 18.15 -1.84
CA PRO A 155 -11.95 18.60 -2.85
C PRO A 155 -11.31 18.64 -4.24
N GLY A 156 -12.00 18.09 -5.24
CA GLY A 156 -11.51 18.05 -6.62
C GLY A 156 -10.35 17.08 -6.87
N ALA A 157 -9.94 16.27 -5.89
CA ALA A 157 -9.01 15.16 -6.13
C ALA A 157 -9.71 14.00 -6.84
N VAL A 158 -9.04 13.41 -7.82
CA VAL A 158 -9.52 12.19 -8.48
C VAL A 158 -9.00 10.98 -7.72
N ASN A 159 -9.87 10.03 -7.39
CA ASN A 159 -9.45 8.79 -6.73
C ASN A 159 -9.15 7.68 -7.75
N VAL A 160 -7.89 7.24 -7.78
CA VAL A 160 -7.46 6.02 -8.48
C VAL A 160 -6.62 5.19 -7.51
N PRO A 161 -7.20 4.17 -6.85
CA PRO A 161 -6.53 3.48 -5.76
C PRO A 161 -5.36 2.62 -6.29
N LEU A 162 -4.19 2.77 -5.67
CA LEU A 162 -3.01 1.97 -6.04
C LEU A 162 -3.15 0.51 -5.57
N TYR A 163 -3.81 0.31 -4.43
CA TYR A 163 -4.03 -0.99 -3.82
C TYR A 163 -5.51 -1.32 -3.83
N SER A 164 -5.81 -2.60 -4.04
CA SER A 164 -7.15 -3.15 -3.90
C SER A 164 -7.11 -4.32 -2.93
N LEU A 165 -8.26 -4.68 -2.36
CA LEU A 165 -8.36 -5.91 -1.57
C LEU A 165 -7.97 -7.11 -2.46
N ILE A 166 -7.35 -8.14 -1.85
CA ILE A 166 -7.06 -9.39 -2.57
C ILE A 166 -8.39 -10.03 -3.01
N GLY A 167 -8.75 -9.81 -4.28
CA GLY A 167 -10.01 -10.26 -4.89
C GLY A 167 -9.89 -11.60 -5.61
N GLY A 168 -10.99 -12.31 -5.82
CA GLY A 168 -11.03 -13.61 -6.51
C GLY A 168 -11.09 -14.81 -5.55
N THR A 169 -11.12 -16.03 -6.06
CA THR A 169 -11.37 -17.26 -5.26
C THR A 169 -10.28 -18.33 -5.40
N THR A 170 -9.18 -18.02 -6.08
CA THR A 170 -8.10 -18.99 -6.29
C THR A 170 -7.45 -19.41 -4.97
N LEU A 171 -7.02 -20.66 -4.87
CA LEU A 171 -6.40 -21.22 -3.66
C LEU A 171 -5.23 -20.37 -3.17
N PHE A 172 -4.38 -19.89 -4.09
CA PHE A 172 -3.26 -19.02 -3.75
C PHE A 172 -3.71 -17.69 -3.11
N LYS A 173 -4.77 -17.06 -3.63
CA LYS A 173 -5.31 -15.81 -3.06
C LYS A 173 -6.03 -16.05 -1.73
N GLN A 174 -6.64 -17.21 -1.52
CA GLN A 174 -7.22 -17.61 -0.24
C GLN A 174 -6.13 -17.83 0.82
N ILE A 175 -5.08 -18.59 0.47
CA ILE A 175 -3.91 -18.79 1.34
C ILE A 175 -3.27 -17.45 1.68
N ARG A 176 -3.06 -16.57 0.68
CA ARG A 176 -2.50 -15.24 0.91
C ARG A 176 -3.35 -14.42 1.89
N ARG A 177 -4.67 -14.34 1.69
CA ARG A 177 -5.58 -13.67 2.63
C ARG A 177 -5.51 -14.26 4.04
N ALA A 178 -5.56 -15.58 4.16
CA ALA A 178 -5.42 -16.28 5.44
C ALA A 178 -4.07 -15.98 6.10
N SER A 179 -2.97 -15.97 5.34
CA SER A 179 -1.64 -15.62 5.85
C SER A 179 -1.55 -14.17 6.31
N PHE A 180 -2.14 -13.21 5.57
CA PHE A 180 -2.17 -11.81 6.00
C PHE A 180 -2.99 -11.62 7.29
N SER A 181 -4.15 -12.27 7.36
CA SER A 181 -5.00 -12.26 8.55
C SER A 181 -4.31 -12.91 9.75
N TYR A 182 -3.60 -14.02 9.54
CA TYR A 182 -2.97 -14.79 10.61
C TYR A 182 -1.66 -14.16 11.10
N VAL A 183 -0.79 -13.71 10.20
CA VAL A 183 0.55 -13.21 10.54
C VAL A 183 0.52 -11.73 10.95
N PHE A 184 -0.30 -10.92 10.28
CA PHE A 184 -0.29 -9.46 10.46
C PHE A 184 -1.56 -8.93 11.11
N GLY A 185 -2.55 -9.79 11.41
CA GLY A 185 -3.85 -9.34 11.94
C GLY A 185 -4.68 -8.54 10.93
N VAL A 186 -4.26 -8.46 9.66
CA VAL A 186 -4.93 -7.69 8.63
C VAL A 186 -5.97 -8.57 7.94
N LEU A 187 -7.25 -8.40 8.31
CA LEU A 187 -8.35 -9.26 7.83
C LEU A 187 -8.51 -9.23 6.30
N ASN A 188 -8.24 -8.10 5.67
CA ASN A 188 -8.27 -7.97 4.22
C ASN A 188 -6.90 -7.52 3.73
N GLY A 189 -6.02 -8.49 3.42
CA GLY A 189 -4.75 -8.18 2.76
C GLY A 189 -4.98 -7.42 1.46
N GLN A 190 -4.05 -6.54 1.13
CA GLN A 190 -4.10 -5.72 -0.08
C GLN A 190 -3.10 -6.21 -1.13
N GLU A 191 -3.43 -6.02 -2.41
CA GLU A 191 -2.54 -6.24 -3.55
C GLU A 191 -2.49 -5.01 -4.45
N VAL A 192 -1.36 -4.81 -5.13
CA VAL A 192 -1.22 -3.72 -6.11
C VAL A 192 -2.27 -3.95 -7.19
N ARG A 193 -3.09 -2.95 -7.45
CA ARG A 193 -4.13 -3.00 -8.49
C ARG A 193 -3.45 -3.06 -9.86
N THR A 194 -3.70 -4.13 -10.61
CA THR A 194 -3.03 -4.39 -11.89
C THR A 194 -3.44 -3.37 -12.96
N THR A 195 -4.66 -2.83 -12.86
CA THR A 195 -5.22 -1.81 -13.77
C THR A 195 -4.86 -0.38 -13.38
N PHE A 196 -4.12 -0.15 -12.28
CA PHE A 196 -3.88 1.21 -11.75
C PHE A 196 -3.37 2.20 -12.82
N VAL A 197 -2.43 1.77 -13.65
CA VAL A 197 -1.86 2.62 -14.70
C VAL A 197 -2.87 2.83 -15.83
N GLU A 198 -3.62 1.80 -16.21
CA GLU A 198 -4.66 1.89 -17.25
C GLU A 198 -5.76 2.86 -16.83
N ASP A 199 -6.25 2.73 -15.60
CA ASP A 199 -7.26 3.61 -15.00
C ASP A 199 -6.77 5.07 -14.97
N ALA A 200 -5.51 5.32 -14.61
CA ALA A 200 -4.92 6.66 -14.64
C ALA A 200 -4.76 7.20 -16.09
N MET A 201 -4.45 6.34 -17.05
CA MET A 201 -4.31 6.71 -18.47
C MET A 201 -5.64 7.02 -19.14
N GLU A 202 -6.71 6.36 -18.73
CA GLU A 202 -8.07 6.68 -19.15
C GLU A 202 -8.49 8.06 -18.63
N GLN A 203 -8.17 8.35 -17.37
CA GLN A 203 -8.46 9.64 -16.75
C GLN A 203 -7.62 10.79 -17.35
N TRP A 204 -6.32 10.55 -17.57
CA TRP A 204 -5.39 11.55 -18.09
C TRP A 204 -4.62 11.00 -19.30
N PRO A 205 -5.19 11.10 -20.52
CA PRO A 205 -4.52 10.58 -21.72
C PRO A 205 -3.20 11.31 -22.01
N ASP A 206 -3.14 12.61 -21.73
CA ASP A 206 -1.94 13.44 -21.89
C ASP A 206 -0.88 13.14 -20.80
N LYS A 207 0.35 12.82 -21.24
CA LYS A 207 1.46 12.41 -20.36
C LYS A 207 2.20 13.57 -19.71
N ASP A 208 1.98 14.78 -20.22
CA ASP A 208 2.54 16.00 -19.66
C ASP A 208 1.61 16.68 -18.64
N THR A 209 0.43 16.11 -18.40
CA THR A 209 -0.50 16.56 -17.36
C THR A 209 0.20 16.61 -15.99
N PRO A 210 0.23 17.77 -15.30
CA PRO A 210 0.81 17.89 -13.97
C PRO A 210 -0.05 17.18 -12.92
N ILE A 211 0.49 16.13 -12.29
CA ILE A 211 -0.22 15.32 -11.31
C ILE A 211 0.52 15.38 -9.97
N ALA A 212 -0.18 15.76 -8.88
CA ALA A 212 0.32 15.58 -7.53
C ALA A 212 -0.41 14.44 -6.83
N ILE A 213 0.36 13.46 -6.38
CA ILE A 213 -0.15 12.22 -5.80
C ILE A 213 -0.07 12.31 -4.27
N PHE A 214 -1.11 11.85 -3.59
CA PHE A 214 -1.09 11.74 -2.14
C PHE A 214 -1.65 10.41 -1.63
N CYS A 215 -1.25 10.06 -0.42
CA CYS A 215 -1.76 8.93 0.34
C CYS A 215 -1.84 9.33 1.82
N ASP A 216 -2.26 8.43 2.69
CA ASP A 216 -2.46 8.67 4.13
C ASP A 216 -1.21 9.13 4.86
N SER A 217 -0.04 8.68 4.41
CA SER A 217 1.17 8.73 5.22
C SER A 217 1.77 10.13 5.34
N GLN A 218 1.96 10.57 6.58
CA GLN A 218 2.68 11.78 6.95
C GLN A 218 4.20 11.72 6.69
N ARG A 219 4.75 10.53 6.39
CA ARG A 219 6.21 10.30 6.40
C ARG A 219 6.80 9.89 5.06
N GLY A 220 6.02 9.79 3.99
CA GLY A 220 6.59 9.52 2.66
C GLY A 220 7.53 10.63 2.22
N THR A 221 8.77 10.31 1.87
CA THR A 221 9.73 11.31 1.40
C THR A 221 10.77 10.70 0.48
N MET A 222 11.18 11.46 -0.55
CA MET A 222 12.35 11.15 -1.38
C MET A 222 13.66 11.60 -0.72
N GLU A 223 13.60 12.39 0.35
CA GLU A 223 14.80 12.84 1.07
C GLU A 223 15.44 11.68 1.84
N LYS A 224 16.78 11.61 1.75
CA LYS A 224 17.60 10.62 2.45
C LYS A 224 17.69 11.00 3.93
N ALA A 225 16.64 10.67 4.69
CA ALA A 225 16.54 10.99 6.11
C ALA A 225 17.16 9.91 7.02
N MET A 226 17.77 10.35 8.13
CA MET A 226 18.23 9.51 9.24
C MET A 226 19.34 8.51 8.87
N GLY A 227 20.31 8.93 8.05
CA GLY A 227 21.45 8.09 7.67
C GLY A 227 21.09 6.91 6.76
N ARG A 228 19.90 6.94 6.14
CA ARG A 228 19.48 5.94 5.16
C ARG A 228 19.94 6.32 3.77
N ASP A 229 20.31 5.31 2.99
CA ASP A 229 20.67 5.48 1.56
C ASP A 229 19.46 5.85 0.68
N PHE A 230 18.25 5.64 1.20
CA PHE A 230 16.98 5.81 0.52
C PHE A 230 15.99 6.58 1.40
N GLY A 231 15.04 7.26 0.76
CA GLY A 231 13.91 7.89 1.42
C GLY A 231 12.91 6.89 2.02
N ILE A 232 11.82 7.42 2.57
CA ILE A 232 10.77 6.64 3.22
C ILE A 232 9.72 6.27 2.17
N ARG A 233 9.52 4.96 1.99
CA ARG A 233 8.49 4.42 1.09
C ARG A 233 7.09 4.81 1.58
N CYS A 234 6.26 5.32 0.68
CA CYS A 234 4.81 5.48 0.87
C CYS A 234 4.04 5.06 -0.40
N ARG A 235 2.70 4.97 -0.32
CA ARG A 235 1.85 4.58 -1.46
C ARG A 235 1.91 5.60 -2.59
N ALA A 236 1.91 6.90 -2.28
CA ALA A 236 2.03 7.96 -3.28
C ALA A 236 3.31 7.85 -4.12
N LEU A 237 4.46 7.56 -3.48
CA LEU A 237 5.74 7.38 -4.19
C LEU A 237 5.75 6.11 -5.05
N GLN A 238 5.10 5.04 -4.60
CA GLN A 238 4.94 3.83 -5.43
C GLN A 238 4.07 4.11 -6.66
N ALA A 239 2.96 4.84 -6.49
CA ALA A 239 2.11 5.27 -7.59
C ALA A 239 2.88 6.18 -8.57
N ALA A 240 3.67 7.13 -8.06
CA ALA A 240 4.50 8.00 -8.88
C ALA A 240 5.47 7.20 -9.75
N TYR A 241 6.10 6.17 -9.17
CA TYR A 241 6.96 5.25 -9.93
C TYR A 241 6.19 4.57 -11.06
N TYR A 242 5.02 4.00 -10.79
CA TYR A 242 4.24 3.29 -11.81
C TYR A 242 3.74 4.21 -12.93
N LEU A 243 3.25 5.41 -12.58
CA LEU A 243 2.82 6.40 -13.56
C LEU A 243 3.98 6.85 -14.45
N LYS A 244 5.13 7.21 -13.88
CA LYS A 244 6.28 7.65 -14.69
C LYS A 244 6.84 6.51 -15.54
N ARG A 245 7.01 5.32 -14.97
CA ARG A 245 7.74 4.23 -15.62
C ARG A 245 6.90 3.47 -16.64
N ILE A 246 5.64 3.18 -16.32
CA ILE A 246 4.73 2.39 -17.16
C ILE A 246 3.78 3.32 -17.92
N GLY A 247 3.19 4.29 -17.22
CA GLY A 247 2.26 5.25 -17.83
C GLY A 247 2.94 6.31 -18.70
N GLY A 248 4.25 6.52 -18.54
CA GLY A 248 5.04 7.50 -19.30
C GLY A 248 4.87 8.95 -18.85
N TYR A 249 4.25 9.20 -17.70
CA TYR A 249 4.03 10.57 -17.21
C TYR A 249 5.35 11.28 -16.88
N THR A 250 5.45 12.55 -17.26
CA THR A 250 6.68 13.34 -17.06
C THR A 250 6.58 14.21 -15.81
N ASN A 251 5.43 14.84 -15.59
CA ASN A 251 5.19 15.83 -14.54
C ASN A 251 4.41 15.25 -13.35
N VAL A 252 5.10 14.40 -12.57
CA VAL A 252 4.53 13.77 -11.39
C VAL A 252 5.24 14.29 -10.13
N LYS A 253 4.45 14.82 -9.20
CA LYS A 253 4.85 15.25 -7.86
C LYS A 253 4.13 14.41 -6.81
N TYR A 254 4.59 14.47 -5.57
CA TYR A 254 3.85 13.90 -4.43
C TYR A 254 3.64 14.96 -3.36
N ILE A 255 2.51 14.91 -2.66
CA ILE A 255 2.23 15.84 -1.55
C ILE A 255 3.03 15.40 -0.33
N ASP A 256 3.91 16.28 0.16
CA ASP A 256 4.67 16.05 1.39
C ASP A 256 3.70 16.02 2.59
N GLY A 257 3.84 15.01 3.45
CA GLY A 257 2.90 14.78 4.55
C GLY A 257 1.57 14.11 4.15
N GLY A 258 1.32 13.91 2.84
CA GLY A 258 0.14 13.22 2.36
C GLY A 258 -1.18 13.85 2.83
N PHE A 259 -2.23 13.03 2.94
CA PHE A 259 -3.54 13.48 3.40
C PHE A 259 -3.52 13.98 4.86
N LEU A 260 -2.75 13.34 5.75
CA LEU A 260 -2.65 13.80 7.14
C LEU A 260 -2.00 15.18 7.25
N GLY A 261 -1.00 15.48 6.41
CA GLY A 261 -0.42 16.82 6.32
C GLY A 261 -1.45 17.86 5.89
N TRP A 262 -2.26 17.50 4.90
CA TRP A 262 -3.37 18.34 4.43
C TRP A 262 -4.45 18.54 5.51
N TYR A 263 -4.94 17.45 6.10
CA TYR A 263 -6.02 17.45 7.10
C TYR A 263 -5.66 18.22 8.38
N ASN A 264 -4.39 18.17 8.80
CA ASN A 264 -3.94 18.90 9.98
C ASN A 264 -3.75 20.41 9.73
N ASN A 265 -3.87 20.88 8.49
CA ASN A 265 -3.86 22.30 8.18
C ASN A 265 -5.29 22.83 8.13
N GLU A 266 -5.67 23.63 9.14
CA GLU A 266 -7.03 24.19 9.29
C GLU A 266 -7.44 25.14 8.14
N GLU A 267 -6.49 25.64 7.35
CA GLU A 267 -6.75 26.53 6.22
C GLU A 267 -7.13 25.77 4.93
N LEU A 268 -6.89 24.46 4.89
CA LEU A 268 -7.13 23.63 3.70
C LEU A 268 -8.49 22.92 3.79
N PRO A 269 -9.27 22.89 2.69
CA PRO A 269 -10.59 22.30 2.71
C PRO A 269 -10.51 20.77 2.67
N VAL A 270 -11.45 20.12 3.35
CA VAL A 270 -11.66 18.68 3.35
C VAL A 270 -13.15 18.44 3.14
N ASP A 271 -13.50 17.64 2.14
CA ASP A 271 -14.87 17.19 1.92
C ASP A 271 -15.14 15.96 2.77
N ASP A 272 -16.29 15.94 3.45
CA ASP A 272 -16.76 14.76 4.17
C ASP A 272 -16.90 13.59 3.19
N PHE A 273 -16.33 12.45 3.56
CA PHE A 273 -16.49 11.22 2.79
C PHE A 273 -17.77 10.51 3.25
N ASP A 274 -18.89 10.95 2.70
CA ASP A 274 -20.15 10.23 2.82
C ASP A 274 -20.14 9.02 1.88
N ASP A 275 -19.75 7.86 2.38
CA ASP A 275 -20.06 6.58 1.74
C ASP A 275 -21.44 6.12 2.21
N PRO A 276 -22.53 6.35 1.44
CA PRO A 276 -23.88 5.96 1.83
C PRO A 276 -24.03 4.44 1.97
N GLU A 277 -23.12 3.65 1.39
CA GLU A 277 -23.10 2.19 1.49
C GLU A 277 -22.16 1.68 2.59
N ALA A 278 -21.42 2.57 3.27
CA ALA A 278 -20.57 2.22 4.39
C ALA A 278 -21.42 1.81 5.61
N LYS A 279 -21.91 0.56 5.60
CA LYS A 279 -22.45 -0.06 6.80
C LYS A 279 -21.37 -0.02 7.89
N PRO A 280 -21.74 0.24 9.16
CA PRO A 280 -20.81 0.21 10.29
C PRO A 280 -19.96 -1.06 10.24
N PHE A 281 -18.67 -0.96 10.55
CA PHE A 281 -17.73 -2.10 10.49
C PHE A 281 -18.29 -3.36 11.17
N ALA A 282 -18.98 -3.16 12.31
CA ALA A 282 -19.69 -4.20 13.04
C ALA A 282 -20.66 -4.99 12.13
N GLN A 283 -21.51 -4.34 11.34
CA GLN A 283 -22.45 -5.04 10.45
C GLN A 283 -21.77 -5.77 9.28
N ARG A 284 -20.72 -5.20 8.68
CA ARG A 284 -20.00 -5.86 7.56
C ARG A 284 -19.21 -7.09 8.00
N ASN A 285 -18.66 -7.05 9.21
CA ASN A 285 -17.74 -8.08 9.68
C ASN A 285 -18.34 -9.01 10.75
N LEU A 286 -19.55 -8.76 11.26
CA LEU A 286 -20.21 -9.65 12.22
C LEU A 286 -20.25 -11.12 11.76
N PRO A 287 -20.59 -11.46 10.50
CA PRO A 287 -20.60 -12.86 10.05
C PRO A 287 -19.19 -13.47 10.05
N LYS A 288 -18.17 -12.67 9.69
CA LYS A 288 -16.76 -13.11 9.64
C LYS A 288 -16.18 -13.28 11.05
N MET A 289 -16.44 -12.34 11.95
CA MET A 289 -16.03 -12.39 13.36
C MET A 289 -16.71 -13.56 14.06
N ALA A 290 -18.00 -13.79 13.81
CA ALA A 290 -18.71 -14.98 14.29
C ALA A 290 -18.06 -16.26 13.75
N SER A 291 -17.72 -16.33 12.46
CA SER A 291 -17.04 -17.49 11.88
C SER A 291 -15.66 -17.75 12.47
N ILE A 292 -14.85 -16.71 12.71
CA ILE A 292 -13.53 -16.83 13.33
C ILE A 292 -13.67 -17.30 14.78
N LEU A 293 -14.61 -16.70 15.53
CA LEU A 293 -14.90 -17.10 16.91
C LEU A 293 -15.37 -18.56 16.97
N PHE A 294 -16.27 -18.99 16.08
CA PHE A 294 -16.69 -20.38 15.97
C PHE A 294 -15.53 -21.31 15.64
N PHE A 295 -14.63 -20.92 14.74
CA PHE A 295 -13.45 -21.71 14.40
C PHE A 295 -12.47 -21.82 15.57
N LEU A 296 -12.23 -20.73 16.30
CA LEU A 296 -11.36 -20.74 17.49
C LEU A 296 -11.99 -21.55 18.62
N ILE A 297 -13.30 -21.45 18.84
CA ILE A 297 -14.04 -22.32 19.76
C ILE A 297 -13.88 -23.77 19.31
N PHE A 298 -14.08 -24.08 18.02
CA PHE A 298 -13.93 -25.44 17.51
C PHE A 298 -12.52 -26.01 17.72
N VAL A 299 -11.47 -25.25 17.37
CA VAL A 299 -10.07 -25.68 17.55
C VAL A 299 -9.70 -25.82 19.03
N THR A 300 -10.14 -24.90 19.89
CA THR A 300 -9.90 -25.00 21.33
C THR A 300 -10.64 -26.18 21.93
N THR A 301 -11.88 -26.46 21.49
CA THR A 301 -12.69 -27.62 21.88
C THR A 301 -12.04 -28.94 21.42
N ILE A 302 -11.39 -28.98 20.25
CA ILE A 302 -10.62 -30.15 19.80
C ILE A 302 -9.39 -30.36 20.69
N LYS A 303 -8.61 -29.29 20.93
CA LYS A 303 -7.37 -29.36 21.73
C LYS A 303 -7.63 -29.69 23.20
N SER A 304 -8.75 -29.25 23.76
CA SER A 304 -9.13 -29.55 25.14
C SER A 304 -9.80 -30.93 25.30
N GLY A 305 -9.95 -31.70 24.21
CA GLY A 305 -10.65 -32.99 24.24
C GLY A 305 -12.17 -32.88 24.39
N PHE A 306 -12.72 -31.67 24.45
CA PHE A 306 -14.15 -31.44 24.66
C PHE A 306 -15.03 -31.79 23.45
N VAL A 307 -14.48 -31.94 22.23
CA VAL A 307 -15.29 -32.32 21.04
C VAL A 307 -15.77 -33.77 21.14
N PHE A 308 -15.14 -34.61 21.95
CA PHE A 308 -15.61 -35.98 22.14
C PHE A 308 -16.82 -36.08 23.06
N ILE A 309 -17.09 -35.10 23.93
CA ILE A 309 -18.07 -35.26 24.99
C ILE A 309 -19.52 -35.30 24.45
N PRO A 310 -20.00 -34.37 23.60
CA PRO A 310 -21.37 -34.43 23.11
C PRO A 310 -21.62 -35.67 22.23
N PHE A 311 -20.63 -36.06 21.41
CA PHE A 311 -20.75 -37.20 20.50
C PHE A 311 -20.80 -38.54 21.25
N LEU A 312 -20.13 -38.65 22.40
CA LEU A 312 -20.21 -39.81 23.28
C LEU A 312 -21.58 -39.97 23.95
N PHE A 313 -22.30 -38.87 24.21
CA PHE A 313 -23.63 -38.92 24.84
C PHE A 313 -24.77 -39.31 23.88
N PHE A 314 -24.66 -38.97 22.60
CA PHE A 314 -25.67 -39.33 21.59
C PHE A 314 -25.39 -40.64 20.86
N ALA A 315 -24.25 -41.29 21.12
CA ALA A 315 -23.92 -42.59 20.56
C ALA A 315 -24.77 -43.70 21.21
N PRO A 316 -25.52 -44.51 20.43
CA PRO A 316 -26.29 -45.63 20.96
C PRO A 316 -25.42 -46.60 21.78
N GLN A 317 -26.00 -47.22 22.82
CA GLN A 317 -25.30 -48.28 23.57
C GLN A 317 -24.81 -49.39 22.63
N GLY A 318 -23.56 -49.78 22.79
CA GLY A 318 -22.81 -50.75 22.00
C GLY A 318 -22.22 -50.22 20.69
N SER A 319 -22.55 -49.00 20.25
CA SER A 319 -22.09 -48.52 18.93
C SER A 319 -20.60 -48.19 18.89
N LEU A 320 -20.03 -47.76 20.02
CA LEU A 320 -18.61 -47.40 20.13
C LEU A 320 -17.72 -48.65 20.14
N CYS A 321 -18.11 -49.69 20.89
CA CYS A 321 -17.38 -50.95 20.90
C CYS A 321 -17.47 -51.69 19.55
N LYS A 322 -18.63 -51.62 18.86
CA LYS A 322 -18.75 -52.13 17.46
C LYS A 322 -17.83 -51.42 16.48
N ALA A 323 -17.49 -50.17 16.72
CA ALA A 323 -16.56 -49.38 15.90
C ALA A 323 -15.08 -49.55 16.33
N GLY A 324 -14.78 -50.45 17.28
CA GLY A 324 -13.41 -50.70 17.76
C GLY A 324 -12.96 -49.80 18.92
N PHE A 325 -13.87 -49.02 19.51
CA PHE A 325 -13.59 -48.06 20.59
C PHE A 325 -14.21 -48.50 21.93
N CYS A 326 -14.02 -49.75 22.35
CA CYS A 326 -14.64 -50.29 23.58
C CYS A 326 -14.19 -49.56 24.87
N GLU A 327 -12.98 -49.02 24.92
CA GLU A 327 -12.50 -48.21 26.04
C GLU A 327 -13.29 -46.91 26.21
N LEU A 328 -13.69 -46.27 25.10
CA LEU A 328 -14.50 -45.06 25.11
C LEU A 328 -15.95 -45.33 25.54
N GLU A 329 -16.45 -46.55 25.32
CA GLU A 329 -17.75 -47.00 25.82
C GLU A 329 -17.76 -47.12 27.34
N HIS A 330 -16.68 -47.67 27.92
CA HIS A 330 -16.53 -47.75 29.37
C HIS A 330 -16.46 -46.35 30.02
N VAL A 331 -15.76 -45.40 29.39
CA VAL A 331 -15.68 -44.00 29.83
C VAL A 331 -17.04 -43.31 29.76
N ARG A 332 -17.84 -43.54 28.70
CA ARG A 332 -19.21 -43.03 28.59
C ARG A 332 -20.07 -43.54 29.74
N ASP A 333 -20.05 -44.84 30.00
CA ASP A 333 -20.89 -45.46 31.03
C ASP A 333 -20.49 -45.00 32.43
N LEU A 334 -19.18 -44.80 32.69
CA LEU A 334 -18.69 -44.20 33.93
C LEU A 334 -19.21 -42.76 34.11
N TYR A 335 -19.22 -41.98 33.03
CA TYR A 335 -19.67 -40.60 33.06
C TYR A 335 -21.19 -40.49 33.27
N ILE A 336 -22.01 -41.32 32.59
CA ILE A 336 -23.46 -41.40 32.81
C ILE A 336 -23.75 -41.79 34.27
N HIS A 337 -23.05 -42.80 34.80
CA HIS A 337 -23.22 -43.23 36.19
C HIS A 337 -22.83 -42.15 37.20
N ALA A 338 -21.78 -41.36 36.92
CA ALA A 338 -21.40 -40.21 37.74
C ALA A 338 -22.45 -39.09 37.66
N PHE A 339 -23.00 -38.83 36.46
CA PHE A 339 -24.02 -37.81 36.24
C PHE A 339 -25.35 -38.14 36.96
N ASP A 340 -25.79 -39.41 36.91
CA ASP A 340 -26.99 -39.90 37.61
C ASP A 340 -26.87 -39.78 39.14
N LYS A 341 -25.66 -39.81 39.68
CA LYS A 341 -25.41 -39.58 41.12
C LYS A 341 -25.38 -38.11 41.51
N ILE A 342 -25.04 -37.22 40.57
CA ILE A 342 -24.90 -35.78 40.83
C ILE A 342 -26.24 -35.05 40.66
N ILE A 343 -27.05 -35.41 39.65
CA ILE A 343 -28.34 -34.76 39.35
C ILE A 343 -29.31 -34.72 40.55
N PRO A 344 -29.48 -35.78 41.38
CA PRO A 344 -30.40 -35.75 42.51
C PRO A 344 -30.05 -34.73 43.60
N HIS A 345 -28.82 -34.21 43.59
CA HIS A 345 -28.32 -33.21 44.55
C HIS A 345 -28.28 -31.79 43.99
N LEU A 346 -28.69 -31.61 42.73
CA LEU A 346 -28.75 -30.31 42.05
C LEU A 346 -30.17 -29.71 41.95
N ASN A 347 -31.16 -30.37 42.56
CA ASN A 347 -32.48 -29.83 42.91
C ASN A 347 -32.57 -29.68 44.42
#